data_AF-A0AAW4BQQ7-F1
#
_entry.id   AF-A0AAW4BQQ7-F1
#
_cell.length_a   1.000
_cell.length_b   1.000
_cell.length_c   1.000
_cell.angle_alpha   90.00
_cell.angle_beta   90.00
_cell.angle_gamma   90.00
#
_symmetry.space_group_name_H-M   'P 1'
#
loop_
_entity.id
_entity.type
_entity.pdbx_description
1 polymer ?
#
loop_
_entity_poly.entity_id
_entity_poly.type
_entity_poly.pdbx_seq_one_letter_code
_entity_poly.pdbx_strand_id
1 'polypeptide(L)'
;GTGEPKPPPYTPEPPEGTDGPEPEPGEPKPRLKVKLGKHRELKVIDVETRYIDENGKPLTVQEFVERLITQLPGLFKSVEELRQIWSDPDERETLIGKLVQAGFDKEQLAILRRMFEAEDCDIFDLLAFLAFEQPMATRKARADQVRTNSAFFNQYQQEKAKQFLHFVLNRYEQTGSTELSRERLPALIELSGLGTVKDASTAFGGKPAYLLAAFKQLQQQLYHVN
;
A
#
# COMPACT_ATOMS: atom_id res chain seq x y z
N GLY A 1 -32.00 -21.94 1.21
CA GLY A 1 -30.71 -22.09 1.90
C GLY A 1 -29.79 -22.86 0.97
N THR A 2 -28.76 -22.20 0.44
CA THR A 2 -27.77 -22.80 -0.45
C THR A 2 -26.42 -22.58 0.20
N GLY A 3 -25.96 -23.57 0.97
CA GLY A 3 -24.61 -23.57 1.53
C GLY A 3 -23.62 -23.92 0.44
N GLU A 4 -22.71 -23.01 0.13
CA GLU A 4 -21.56 -23.30 -0.72
C GLU A 4 -20.62 -24.28 -0.01
N PRO A 5 -19.99 -25.22 -0.74
CA PRO A 5 -19.13 -26.23 -0.14
C PRO A 5 -17.82 -25.60 0.37
N LYS A 6 -17.50 -25.88 1.63
CA LYS A 6 -16.22 -25.53 2.23
C LYS A 6 -15.10 -26.32 1.52
N PRO A 7 -14.01 -25.67 1.06
CA PRO A 7 -12.91 -26.39 0.42
C PRO A 7 -12.25 -27.36 1.43
N PRO A 8 -11.74 -28.51 0.95
CA PRO A 8 -11.10 -29.48 1.83
C PRO A 8 -9.81 -28.91 2.44
N PRO A 9 -9.45 -29.30 3.68
CA PRO A 9 -8.18 -28.92 4.28
C PRO A 9 -7.02 -29.54 3.50
N TYR A 10 -6.05 -28.72 3.11
CA TYR A 10 -4.85 -29.16 2.39
C TYR A 10 -3.84 -29.80 3.35
N THR A 11 -3.19 -30.85 2.86
CA THR A 11 -2.05 -31.51 3.53
C THR A 11 -0.80 -31.06 2.77
N PRO A 12 0.20 -30.43 3.41
CA PRO A 12 1.38 -29.96 2.71
C PRO A 12 2.13 -31.13 2.09
N GLU A 13 2.27 -31.13 0.77
CA GLU A 13 3.25 -31.98 0.10
C GLU A 13 4.64 -31.37 0.35
N PRO A 14 5.60 -32.14 0.91
CA PRO A 14 6.97 -31.70 0.96
C PRO A 14 7.47 -31.42 -0.47
N PRO A 15 8.41 -30.47 -0.66
CA PRO A 15 9.06 -30.34 -1.95
C PRO A 15 9.64 -31.70 -2.34
N GLU A 16 9.42 -32.12 -3.59
CA GLU A 16 10.09 -33.30 -4.14
C GLU A 16 11.58 -33.20 -3.81
N GLY A 17 12.08 -34.22 -3.12
CA GLY A 17 13.41 -34.23 -2.54
C GLY A 17 14.46 -33.87 -3.57
N THR A 18 15.15 -32.75 -3.33
CA THR A 18 16.45 -32.52 -3.94
C THR A 18 17.47 -32.99 -2.91
N ASP A 19 18.01 -34.20 -3.12
CA ASP A 19 19.31 -34.63 -2.58
C ASP A 19 20.42 -33.77 -3.22
N GLY A 20 20.36 -32.47 -2.99
CA GLY A 20 21.33 -31.48 -3.44
C GLY A 20 22.18 -31.00 -2.26
N PRO A 21 23.46 -30.65 -2.50
CA PRO A 21 24.34 -30.18 -1.44
C PRO A 21 23.77 -28.93 -0.76
N GLU A 22 24.06 -28.80 0.53
CA GLU A 22 23.68 -27.67 1.38
C GLU A 22 24.08 -26.34 0.71
N PRO A 23 23.18 -25.33 0.62
CA PRO A 23 23.45 -24.11 -0.12
C PRO A 23 24.58 -23.30 0.52
N GLU A 24 25.51 -22.83 -0.32
CA GLU A 24 26.65 -21.99 0.07
C GLU A 24 26.20 -20.67 0.72
N PRO A 25 26.98 -20.07 1.63
CA PRO A 25 26.65 -18.80 2.27
C PRO A 25 26.58 -17.67 1.23
N GLY A 26 25.36 -17.30 0.83
CA GLY A 26 25.12 -16.24 -0.16
C GLY A 26 24.09 -16.61 -1.23
N GLU A 27 23.67 -17.87 -1.32
CA GLU A 27 22.57 -18.24 -2.22
C GLU A 27 21.21 -17.76 -1.68
N PRO A 28 20.34 -17.20 -2.54
CA PRO A 28 19.01 -16.79 -2.12
C PRO A 28 18.23 -18.02 -1.61
N LYS A 29 17.78 -17.95 -0.34
CA LYS A 29 17.00 -18.99 0.34
C LYS A 29 15.84 -19.50 -0.54
N PRO A 30 15.49 -20.79 -0.46
CA PRO A 30 14.48 -21.40 -1.32
C PRO A 30 13.14 -20.66 -1.23
N ARG A 31 12.60 -20.28 -2.40
CA ARG A 31 11.33 -19.58 -2.54
C ARG A 31 10.17 -20.58 -2.43
N LEU A 32 9.44 -20.61 -1.30
CA LEU A 32 8.21 -21.42 -1.23
C LEU A 32 7.08 -20.66 -1.92
N LYS A 33 6.43 -21.27 -2.92
CA LYS A 33 5.23 -20.70 -3.53
C LYS A 33 3.98 -21.23 -2.85
N VAL A 34 3.16 -20.35 -2.26
CA VAL A 34 1.89 -20.74 -1.64
C VAL A 34 0.72 -20.14 -2.42
N LYS A 35 -0.25 -20.95 -2.85
CA LYS A 35 -1.44 -20.45 -3.56
C LYS A 35 -2.57 -20.20 -2.57
N LEU A 36 -3.05 -18.96 -2.50
CA LEU A 36 -4.15 -18.50 -1.64
C LEU A 36 -5.48 -18.32 -2.39
N GLY A 37 -5.50 -18.58 -3.69
CA GLY A 37 -6.65 -18.36 -4.56
C GLY A 37 -6.29 -18.50 -6.03
N LYS A 38 -7.24 -18.16 -6.92
CA LYS A 38 -7.06 -18.34 -8.37
C LYS A 38 -5.94 -17.45 -8.93
N HIS A 39 -5.80 -16.23 -8.41
CA HIS A 39 -4.77 -15.28 -8.83
C HIS A 39 -3.90 -14.77 -7.67
N ARG A 40 -4.02 -15.34 -6.46
CA ARG A 40 -3.20 -14.99 -5.30
C ARG A 40 -2.12 -16.05 -5.11
N GLU A 41 -0.92 -15.78 -5.60
CA GLU A 41 0.28 -16.61 -5.35
C GLU A 41 1.27 -15.84 -4.46
N LEU A 42 1.63 -16.42 -3.32
CA LEU A 42 2.70 -15.97 -2.44
C LEU A 42 4.04 -16.52 -2.93
N LYS A 43 5.09 -15.71 -2.82
CA LYS A 43 6.47 -16.19 -2.84
C LYS A 43 7.08 -15.93 -1.48
N VAL A 44 7.22 -16.96 -0.66
CA VAL A 44 7.91 -16.86 0.62
C VAL A 44 9.40 -16.83 0.33
N ILE A 45 10.00 -15.65 0.48
CA ILE A 45 11.43 -15.40 0.21
C ILE A 45 12.28 -15.66 1.47
N ASP A 46 11.64 -15.69 2.64
CA ASP A 46 12.29 -15.92 3.93
C ASP A 46 11.32 -16.61 4.90
N VAL A 47 11.73 -17.77 5.43
CA VAL A 47 10.89 -18.63 6.29
C VAL A 47 11.19 -18.39 7.78
N GLU A 48 12.12 -17.48 8.10
CA GLU A 48 12.59 -17.22 9.47
C GLU A 48 11.67 -16.33 10.30
N THR A 49 10.69 -15.65 9.70
CA THR A 49 9.78 -14.78 10.47
C THR A 49 8.77 -15.62 11.26
N ARG A 50 9.06 -15.84 12.55
CA ARG A 50 8.10 -16.39 13.51
C ARG A 50 7.14 -15.29 13.94
N TYR A 51 5.99 -15.18 13.28
CA TYR A 51 4.87 -14.38 13.78
C TYR A 51 4.28 -15.05 15.00
N ILE A 52 3.82 -14.33 16.01
CA ILE A 52 3.24 -14.94 17.21
C ILE A 52 1.77 -14.50 17.30
N ASP A 53 0.85 -15.45 17.45
CA ASP A 53 -0.57 -15.14 17.66
C ASP A 53 -0.85 -14.66 19.10
N GLU A 54 -2.12 -14.36 19.39
CA GLU A 54 -2.56 -13.90 20.71
C GLU A 54 -2.32 -14.91 21.84
N ASN A 55 -2.00 -16.17 21.50
CA ASN A 55 -1.76 -17.28 22.42
C ASN A 55 -0.28 -17.66 22.54
N GLY A 56 0.63 -16.93 21.90
CA GLY A 56 2.05 -17.27 21.92
C GLY A 56 2.48 -18.32 20.87
N LYS A 57 1.59 -18.72 19.95
CA LYS A 57 1.88 -19.72 18.91
C LYS A 57 2.54 -19.06 17.70
N PRO A 58 3.64 -19.61 17.17
CA PRO A 58 4.17 -19.22 15.89
C PRO A 58 3.16 -19.41 14.76
N LEU A 59 2.83 -18.37 13.99
CA LEU A 59 2.09 -18.46 12.73
C LEU A 59 3.06 -18.63 11.56
N THR A 60 2.68 -19.48 10.62
CA THR A 60 3.28 -19.54 9.28
C THR A 60 2.93 -18.28 8.48
N VAL A 61 3.71 -18.00 7.44
CA VAL A 61 3.42 -16.91 6.48
C VAL A 61 2.02 -17.05 5.87
N GLN A 62 1.61 -18.28 5.55
CA GLN A 62 0.29 -18.55 5.01
C GLN A 62 -0.81 -18.19 6.01
N GLU A 63 -0.72 -18.69 7.25
CA GLU A 63 -1.70 -18.37 8.31
C GLU A 63 -1.76 -16.86 8.58
N PHE A 64 -0.62 -16.17 8.51
CA PHE A 64 -0.57 -14.72 8.68
C PHE A 64 -1.34 -13.97 7.58
N VAL A 65 -1.16 -14.37 6.32
CA VAL A 65 -1.86 -13.75 5.18
C VAL A 65 -3.35 -14.11 5.19
N GLU A 66 -3.70 -15.36 5.51
CA GLU A 66 -5.09 -15.79 5.67
C GLU A 66 -5.81 -15.01 6.77
N ARG A 67 -5.12 -14.75 7.90
CA ARG A 67 -5.62 -13.89 8.97
C ARG A 67 -5.89 -12.49 8.44
N LEU A 68 -4.96 -11.89 7.67
CA LEU A 68 -5.19 -10.57 7.07
C LEU A 68 -6.43 -10.56 6.19
N ILE A 69 -6.51 -11.48 5.22
CA ILE A 69 -7.62 -11.59 4.27
C ILE A 69 -8.96 -11.72 5.01
N THR A 70 -8.99 -12.48 6.11
CA THR A 70 -10.21 -12.66 6.92
C THR A 70 -10.66 -11.37 7.63
N GLN A 71 -9.73 -10.46 7.93
CA GLN A 71 -10.04 -9.17 8.55
C GLN A 71 -10.50 -8.11 7.54
N LEU A 72 -10.01 -8.17 6.28
CA LEU A 72 -10.29 -7.13 5.27
C LEU A 72 -11.79 -6.85 5.04
N PRO A 73 -12.70 -7.84 4.99
CA PRO A 73 -14.13 -7.59 4.85
C PRO A 73 -14.72 -6.77 6.01
N GLY A 74 -14.10 -6.75 7.19
CA GLY A 74 -14.49 -5.90 8.32
C GLY A 74 -14.05 -4.44 8.18
N LEU A 75 -13.08 -4.16 7.29
CA LEU A 75 -12.47 -2.85 7.12
C LEU A 75 -13.05 -2.05 5.94
N PHE A 76 -13.34 -2.73 4.83
CA PHE A 76 -13.94 -2.18 3.61
C PHE A 76 -14.63 -3.30 2.81
N LYS A 77 -15.64 -2.96 2.01
CA LYS A 77 -16.51 -3.92 1.29
C LYS A 77 -16.23 -4.02 -0.20
N SER A 78 -15.54 -3.03 -0.77
CA SER A 78 -15.21 -3.00 -2.20
C SER A 78 -13.88 -2.30 -2.46
N VAL A 79 -13.32 -2.51 -3.65
CA VAL A 79 -12.15 -1.75 -4.14
C VAL A 79 -12.46 -0.26 -4.15
N GLU A 80 -13.68 0.12 -4.54
CA GLU A 80 -14.07 1.52 -4.63
C GLU A 80 -14.15 2.17 -3.24
N GLU A 81 -14.70 1.48 -2.25
CA GLU A 81 -14.69 1.95 -0.86
C GLU A 81 -13.27 2.08 -0.32
N LEU A 82 -12.41 1.08 -0.58
CA LEU A 82 -10.99 1.17 -0.23
C LEU A 82 -10.34 2.40 -0.91
N ARG A 83 -10.67 2.69 -2.16
CA ARG A 83 -10.13 3.83 -2.91
C ARG A 83 -10.56 5.17 -2.32
N GLN A 84 -11.84 5.30 -1.97
CA GLN A 84 -12.35 6.50 -1.28
C GLN A 84 -11.59 6.74 0.02
N ILE A 85 -11.53 5.71 0.89
CA ILE A 85 -10.83 5.77 2.19
C ILE A 85 -9.35 6.09 2.01
N TRP A 86 -8.66 5.41 1.10
CA TRP A 86 -7.21 5.54 0.95
C TRP A 86 -6.78 6.87 0.32
N SER A 87 -7.68 7.49 -0.44
CA SER A 87 -7.44 8.77 -1.10
C SER A 87 -7.64 9.98 -0.20
N ASP A 88 -8.38 9.86 0.91
CA ASP A 88 -8.41 10.87 1.95
C ASP A 88 -7.34 10.56 3.01
N PRO A 89 -6.39 11.48 3.29
CA PRO A 89 -5.33 11.21 4.25
C PRO A 89 -5.83 10.95 5.67
N ASP A 90 -6.93 11.57 6.10
CA ASP A 90 -7.46 11.41 7.46
C ASP A 90 -8.17 10.05 7.61
N GLU A 91 -8.92 9.62 6.58
CA GLU A 91 -9.56 8.30 6.55
C GLU A 91 -8.54 7.16 6.38
N ARG A 92 -7.49 7.39 5.58
CA ARG A 92 -6.38 6.44 5.42
C ARG A 92 -5.68 6.17 6.75
N GLU A 93 -5.35 7.21 7.53
CA GLU A 93 -4.74 7.01 8.86
C GLU A 93 -5.68 6.22 9.79
N THR A 94 -7.00 6.46 9.70
CA THR A 94 -7.99 5.68 10.45
C THR A 94 -7.99 4.20 10.06
N LEU A 95 -7.91 3.88 8.77
CA LEU A 95 -7.81 2.50 8.29
C LEU A 95 -6.48 1.84 8.70
N ILE A 96 -5.36 2.56 8.62
CA ILE A 96 -4.06 2.09 9.11
C ILE A 96 -4.14 1.78 10.61
N GLY A 97 -4.77 2.64 11.41
CA GLY A 97 -4.99 2.39 12.83
C GLY A 97 -5.79 1.11 13.11
N LYS A 98 -6.82 0.82 12.31
CA LYS A 98 -7.60 -0.43 12.40
C LYS A 98 -6.76 -1.66 12.01
N LEU A 99 -5.90 -1.55 10.99
CA LEU A 99 -4.97 -2.62 10.60
C LEU A 99 -3.98 -2.93 11.73
N VAL A 100 -3.42 -1.89 12.36
CA VAL A 100 -2.53 -2.03 13.54
C VAL A 100 -3.25 -2.74 14.68
N GLN A 101 -4.49 -2.34 15.00
CA GLN A 101 -5.31 -3.00 16.03
C GLN A 101 -5.60 -4.48 15.70
N ALA A 102 -5.68 -4.83 14.43
CA ALA A 102 -5.85 -6.21 13.96
C ALA A 102 -4.53 -7.02 13.93
N GLY A 103 -3.39 -6.40 14.28
CA GLY A 103 -2.06 -7.03 14.33
C GLY A 103 -1.22 -6.84 13.06
N PHE A 104 -1.59 -5.89 12.20
CA PHE A 104 -0.92 -5.60 10.92
C PHE A 104 -0.31 -4.19 10.94
N ASP A 105 0.77 -4.02 11.69
CA ASP A 105 1.51 -2.76 11.73
C ASP A 105 2.34 -2.51 10.45
N LYS A 106 3.08 -1.40 10.44
CA LYS A 106 3.89 -0.99 9.29
C LYS A 106 4.99 -1.99 8.93
N GLU A 107 5.61 -2.63 9.92
CA GLU A 107 6.65 -3.63 9.69
C GLU A 107 6.03 -4.89 9.07
N GLN A 108 4.90 -5.33 9.61
CA GLN A 108 4.15 -6.47 9.09
C GLN A 108 3.70 -6.25 7.64
N LEU A 109 3.15 -5.08 7.33
CA LEU A 109 2.73 -4.71 5.98
C LEU A 109 3.92 -4.56 5.01
N ALA A 110 5.09 -4.14 5.50
CA ALA A 110 6.32 -4.11 4.69
C ALA A 110 6.82 -5.52 4.35
N ILE A 111 6.79 -6.44 5.31
CA ILE A 111 7.14 -7.84 5.09
C ILE A 111 6.20 -8.47 4.06
N LEU A 112 4.89 -8.24 4.18
CA LEU A 112 3.91 -8.70 3.19
C LEU A 112 4.23 -8.20 1.79
N ARG A 113 4.52 -6.90 1.61
CA ARG A 113 4.92 -6.38 0.29
C ARG A 113 6.12 -7.11 -0.28
N ARG A 114 7.16 -7.38 0.53
CA ARG A 114 8.33 -8.15 0.08
C ARG A 114 7.95 -9.57 -0.35
N MET A 115 7.07 -10.25 0.39
CA MET A 115 6.59 -11.60 0.05
C MET A 115 5.80 -11.66 -1.27
N PHE A 116 5.14 -10.56 -1.65
CA PHE A 116 4.43 -10.45 -2.92
C PHE A 116 5.28 -9.81 -4.04
N GLU A 117 6.59 -9.61 -3.83
CA GLU A 117 7.46 -8.86 -4.76
C GLU A 117 6.86 -7.48 -5.13
N ALA A 118 6.22 -6.84 -4.16
CA ALA A 118 5.42 -5.63 -4.29
C ALA A 118 6.01 -4.43 -3.52
N GLU A 119 7.33 -4.40 -3.32
CA GLU A 119 8.06 -3.35 -2.59
C GLU A 119 7.88 -1.96 -3.24
N ASP A 120 7.75 -1.94 -4.56
CA ASP A 120 7.48 -0.72 -5.34
C ASP A 120 6.00 -0.32 -5.36
N CYS A 121 5.10 -1.18 -4.88
CA CYS A 121 3.66 -0.92 -4.83
C CYS A 121 3.27 -0.20 -3.53
N ASP A 122 2.14 0.52 -3.58
CA ASP A 122 1.55 1.10 -2.38
C ASP A 122 0.83 0.01 -1.55
N ILE A 123 0.61 0.27 -0.27
CA ILE A 123 -0.20 -0.62 0.57
C ILE A 123 -1.63 -0.72 0.04
N PHE A 124 -2.15 0.35 -0.56
CA PHE A 124 -3.42 0.29 -1.30
C PHE A 124 -3.46 -0.88 -2.28
N ASP A 125 -2.43 -1.00 -3.14
CA ASP A 125 -2.36 -2.01 -4.19
C ASP A 125 -2.32 -3.41 -3.59
N LEU A 126 -1.53 -3.62 -2.53
CA LEU A 126 -1.46 -4.88 -1.81
C LEU A 126 -2.83 -5.26 -1.21
N LEU A 127 -3.51 -4.33 -0.54
CA LEU A 127 -4.83 -4.58 0.07
C LEU A 127 -5.89 -4.87 -1.00
N ALA A 128 -5.90 -4.13 -2.10
CA ALA A 128 -6.82 -4.32 -3.21
C ALA A 128 -6.61 -5.68 -3.91
N PHE A 129 -5.35 -6.09 -4.09
CA PHE A 129 -4.99 -7.40 -4.60
C PHE A 129 -5.46 -8.53 -3.67
N LEU A 130 -5.17 -8.42 -2.37
CA LEU A 130 -5.52 -9.45 -1.39
C LEU A 130 -7.03 -9.63 -1.24
N ALA A 131 -7.79 -8.53 -1.17
CA ALA A 131 -9.24 -8.57 -0.97
C ALA A 131 -10.03 -8.86 -2.26
N PHE A 132 -9.56 -8.36 -3.41
CA PHE A 132 -10.38 -8.28 -4.62
C PHE A 132 -9.66 -8.70 -5.91
N GLU A 133 -8.45 -9.25 -5.80
CA GLU A 133 -7.63 -9.70 -6.94
C GLU A 133 -7.39 -8.60 -8.00
N GLN A 134 -7.40 -7.32 -7.57
CA GLN A 134 -7.05 -6.21 -8.44
C GLN A 134 -5.56 -6.28 -8.81
N PRO A 135 -5.19 -6.07 -10.09
CA PRO A 135 -3.79 -5.93 -10.46
C PRO A 135 -3.11 -4.81 -9.67
N MET A 136 -1.91 -5.09 -9.14
CA MET A 136 -1.13 -4.10 -8.41
C MET A 136 -0.48 -3.11 -9.38
N ALA A 137 -0.48 -1.83 -9.02
CA ALA A 137 0.29 -0.80 -9.70
C ALA A 137 1.47 -0.34 -8.83
N THR A 138 2.60 -0.02 -9.46
CA THR A 138 3.72 0.59 -8.73
C THR A 138 3.41 2.04 -8.38
N ARG A 139 4.02 2.55 -7.31
CA ARG A 139 3.95 3.98 -6.94
C ARG A 139 4.39 4.87 -8.10
N LYS A 140 5.42 4.44 -8.84
CA LYS A 140 5.88 5.10 -10.06
C LYS A 140 4.79 5.17 -11.12
N ALA A 141 4.15 4.04 -11.46
CA ALA A 141 3.09 4.01 -12.47
C ALA A 141 1.92 4.94 -12.10
N ARG A 142 1.49 4.93 -10.82
CA ARG A 142 0.47 5.84 -10.30
C ARG A 142 0.87 7.31 -10.47
N ALA A 143 2.08 7.66 -10.03
CA ALA A 143 2.57 9.03 -10.12
C ALA A 143 2.72 9.48 -11.58
N ASP A 144 3.26 8.63 -12.46
CA ASP A 144 3.41 8.93 -13.89
C ASP A 144 2.05 9.18 -14.56
N GLN A 145 1.02 8.39 -14.25
CA GLN A 145 -0.29 8.64 -14.83
C GLN A 145 -0.90 9.95 -14.33
N VAL A 146 -0.75 10.30 -13.05
CA VAL A 146 -1.16 11.62 -12.56
C VAL A 146 -0.42 12.73 -13.28
N ARG A 147 0.90 12.60 -13.50
CA ARG A 147 1.71 13.59 -14.26
C ARG A 147 1.16 13.84 -15.67
N THR A 148 0.52 12.85 -16.30
CA THR A 148 -0.10 13.02 -17.63
C THR A 148 -1.47 13.72 -17.60
N ASN A 149 -2.09 13.89 -16.42
CA ASN A 149 -3.39 14.55 -16.28
C ASN A 149 -3.26 16.09 -16.34
N SER A 150 -3.14 16.62 -17.56
CA SER A 150 -3.06 18.07 -17.81
C SER A 150 -4.28 18.84 -17.29
N ALA A 151 -5.48 18.25 -17.34
CA ALA A 151 -6.70 18.87 -16.84
C ALA A 151 -6.62 19.15 -15.33
N PHE A 152 -6.08 18.21 -14.55
CA PHE A 152 -5.84 18.39 -13.12
C PHE A 152 -4.83 19.51 -12.84
N PHE A 153 -3.70 19.56 -13.54
CA PHE A 153 -2.70 20.62 -13.28
C PHE A 153 -3.12 21.99 -13.78
N ASN A 154 -3.89 22.07 -14.86
CA ASN A 154 -4.33 23.33 -15.47
C ASN A 154 -5.33 24.12 -14.60
N GLN A 155 -5.94 23.50 -13.58
CA GLN A 155 -6.76 24.23 -12.61
C GLN A 155 -5.93 25.15 -11.69
N TYR A 156 -4.63 24.90 -11.56
CA TYR A 156 -3.71 25.71 -10.76
C TYR A 156 -2.97 26.71 -11.65
N GLN A 157 -3.35 27.99 -11.55
CA GLN A 157 -2.83 29.04 -12.43
C GLN A 157 -1.34 29.35 -12.21
N GLN A 158 -0.84 29.19 -10.98
CA GLN A 158 0.53 29.52 -10.64
C GLN A 158 1.46 28.31 -10.83
N GLU A 159 2.58 28.51 -11.53
CA GLU A 159 3.56 27.44 -11.77
C GLU A 159 4.13 26.86 -10.47
N LYS A 160 4.30 27.70 -9.42
CA LYS A 160 4.72 27.24 -8.09
C LYS A 160 3.79 26.18 -7.49
N ALA A 161 2.48 26.28 -7.74
CA ALA A 161 1.51 25.28 -7.26
C ALA A 161 1.70 23.94 -7.98
N LYS A 162 1.85 23.96 -9.31
CA LYS A 162 2.11 22.75 -10.11
C LYS A 162 3.44 22.10 -9.71
N GLN A 163 4.49 22.90 -9.53
CA GLN A 163 5.81 22.44 -9.07
C GLN A 163 5.73 21.75 -7.71
N PHE A 164 4.96 22.31 -6.76
CA PHE A 164 4.73 21.67 -5.47
C PHE A 164 4.01 20.33 -5.59
N LEU A 165 2.95 20.24 -6.41
CA LEU A 165 2.23 18.99 -6.62
C LEU A 165 3.13 17.92 -7.28
N HIS A 166 3.96 18.30 -8.24
CA HIS A 166 4.97 17.39 -8.81
C HIS A 166 6.03 16.97 -7.78
N PHE A 167 6.45 17.88 -6.90
CA PHE A 167 7.35 17.56 -5.80
C PHE A 167 6.73 16.50 -4.87
N VAL A 168 5.45 16.65 -4.50
CA VAL A 168 4.73 15.66 -3.68
C VAL A 168 4.67 14.29 -4.38
N LEU A 169 4.40 14.25 -5.69
CA LEU A 169 4.42 12.99 -6.46
C LEU A 169 5.81 12.32 -6.43
N ASN A 170 6.89 13.09 -6.53
CA ASN A 170 8.25 12.54 -6.44
C ASN A 170 8.55 11.95 -5.06
N ARG A 171 8.08 12.60 -3.98
CA ARG A 171 8.22 12.10 -2.61
C ARG A 171 7.43 10.81 -2.40
N TYR A 172 6.20 10.76 -2.90
CA TYR A 172 5.36 9.56 -2.90
C TYR A 172 6.02 8.39 -3.65
N GLU A 173 6.57 8.62 -4.84
CA GLU A 173 7.25 7.60 -5.63
C GLU A 173 8.41 6.95 -4.84
N GLN A 174 9.20 7.77 -4.13
CA GLN A 174 10.35 7.29 -3.36
C GLN A 174 9.95 6.57 -2.06
N THR A 175 9.03 7.14 -1.30
CA THR A 175 8.83 6.76 0.12
C THR A 175 7.41 6.28 0.45
N GLY A 176 6.47 6.43 -0.49
CA GLY A 176 5.12 5.88 -0.41
C GLY A 176 4.11 6.81 0.26
N SER A 177 2.92 6.27 0.52
CA SER A 177 1.77 7.00 1.07
C SER A 177 2.01 7.64 2.43
N THR A 178 3.07 7.30 3.17
CA THR A 178 3.42 7.99 4.42
C THR A 178 3.71 9.47 4.20
N GLU A 179 4.28 9.87 3.05
CA GLU A 179 4.47 11.30 2.74
C GLU A 179 3.15 12.02 2.49
N LEU A 180 2.10 11.29 2.16
CA LEU A 180 0.81 11.86 1.80
C LEU A 180 -0.06 12.14 3.04
N SER A 181 0.42 11.89 4.26
CA SER A 181 -0.33 12.21 5.47
C SER A 181 -0.46 13.73 5.65
N ARG A 182 -1.53 14.16 6.31
CA ARG A 182 -1.77 15.59 6.57
C ARG A 182 -0.65 16.22 7.40
N GLU A 183 -0.08 15.47 8.33
CA GLU A 183 1.00 15.94 9.22
C GLU A 183 2.32 16.18 8.48
N ARG A 184 2.51 15.54 7.33
CA ARG A 184 3.71 15.74 6.48
C ARG A 184 3.63 17.02 5.66
N LEU A 185 2.45 17.62 5.49
CA LEU A 185 2.25 18.76 4.61
C LEU A 185 3.19 19.95 4.93
N PRO A 186 3.37 20.39 6.19
CA PRO A 186 4.33 21.46 6.51
C PRO A 186 5.76 21.13 6.10
N ALA A 187 6.22 19.90 6.38
CA ALA A 187 7.58 19.46 6.02
C ALA A 187 7.76 19.38 4.50
N LEU A 188 6.76 18.89 3.76
CA LEU A 188 6.80 18.87 2.30
C LEU A 188 6.88 20.27 1.70
N ILE A 189 6.15 21.23 2.28
CA ILE A 189 6.19 22.63 1.84
C ILE A 189 7.58 23.23 2.03
N GLU A 190 8.18 23.02 3.21
CA GLU A 190 9.54 23.49 3.51
C GLU A 190 10.56 22.87 2.56
N LEU A 191 10.53 21.54 2.38
CA LEU A 191 11.43 20.81 1.50
C LEU A 191 11.26 21.19 0.02
N SER A 192 10.07 21.63 -0.40
CA SER A 192 9.82 22.11 -1.76
C SER A 192 10.37 23.53 -2.02
N GLY A 193 10.82 24.23 -0.98
CA GLY A 193 11.27 25.62 -1.07
C GLY A 193 10.15 26.66 -1.12
N LEU A 194 8.90 26.27 -0.86
CA LEU A 194 7.77 27.20 -0.77
C LEU A 194 7.67 27.94 0.57
N GLY A 195 8.50 27.60 1.56
CA GLY A 195 8.58 28.29 2.85
C GLY A 195 7.58 27.74 3.86
N THR A 196 6.71 28.59 4.38
CA THR A 196 5.68 28.18 5.36
C THR A 196 4.35 27.81 4.70
N VAL A 197 3.42 27.23 5.46
CA VAL A 197 2.04 26.99 5.00
C VAL A 197 1.39 28.28 4.49
N LYS A 198 1.66 29.42 5.13
CA LYS A 198 1.13 30.72 4.72
C LYS A 198 1.69 31.14 3.35
N ASP A 199 2.99 30.95 3.14
CA ASP A 199 3.66 31.30 1.88
C ASP A 199 3.17 30.40 0.75
N ALA A 200 3.12 29.08 0.97
CA ALA A 200 2.62 28.11 0.01
C ALA A 200 1.16 28.38 -0.37
N SER A 201 0.32 28.81 0.59
CA SER A 201 -1.09 29.11 0.32
C SER A 201 -1.26 30.18 -0.77
N THR A 202 -0.30 31.11 -0.91
CA THR A 202 -0.36 32.13 -1.97
C THR A 202 -0.37 31.52 -3.38
N ALA A 203 0.31 30.38 -3.58
CA ALA A 203 0.31 29.65 -4.84
C ALA A 203 -1.06 29.01 -5.18
N PHE A 204 -1.89 28.77 -4.15
CA PHE A 204 -3.19 28.10 -4.24
C PHE A 204 -4.36 29.06 -3.97
N GLY A 205 -4.22 30.36 -4.25
CA GLY A 205 -5.32 31.34 -4.09
C GLY A 205 -5.41 31.97 -2.70
N GLY A 206 -4.34 31.89 -1.91
CA GLY A 206 -4.13 32.67 -0.68
C GLY A 206 -4.72 32.10 0.60
N LYS A 207 -5.44 30.97 0.55
CA LYS A 207 -6.06 30.35 1.74
C LYS A 207 -5.46 28.96 2.01
N PRO A 208 -5.08 28.65 3.27
CA PRO A 208 -4.58 27.32 3.63
C PRO A 208 -5.54 26.17 3.27
N ALA A 209 -6.84 26.43 3.29
CA ALA A 209 -7.85 25.45 2.89
C ALA A 209 -7.73 25.02 1.42
N TYR A 210 -7.33 25.92 0.51
CA TYR A 210 -7.17 25.60 -0.91
C TYR A 210 -5.89 24.80 -1.17
N LEU A 211 -4.81 25.08 -0.44
CA LEU A 211 -3.59 24.26 -0.44
C LEU A 211 -3.89 22.84 0.06
N LEU A 212 -4.61 22.71 1.18
CA LEU A 212 -5.02 21.40 1.71
C LEU A 212 -5.94 20.67 0.74
N ALA A 213 -6.89 21.36 0.11
CA ALA A 213 -7.77 20.79 -0.90
C ALA A 213 -6.98 20.28 -2.12
N ALA A 214 -6.00 21.04 -2.61
CA ALA A 214 -5.13 20.61 -3.70
C ALA A 214 -4.30 19.38 -3.32
N PHE A 215 -3.79 19.33 -2.09
CA PHE A 215 -3.07 18.18 -1.57
C PHE A 215 -3.96 16.93 -1.48
N LYS A 216 -5.21 17.05 -1.02
CA LYS A 216 -6.18 15.94 -1.02
C LYS A 216 -6.59 15.53 -2.44
N GLN A 217 -6.84 16.49 -3.33
CA GLN A 217 -7.21 16.21 -4.71
C GLN A 217 -6.09 15.48 -5.47
N LEU A 218 -4.82 15.79 -5.21
CA LEU A 218 -3.69 15.03 -5.76
C LEU A 218 -3.73 13.56 -5.36
N GLN A 219 -4.12 13.26 -4.11
CA GLN A 219 -4.25 11.88 -3.64
C GLN A 219 -5.44 11.17 -4.29
N GLN A 220 -6.56 11.87 -4.47
CA GLN A 220 -7.67 11.35 -5.28
C GLN A 220 -7.20 11.01 -6.69
N GLN A 221 -6.41 11.88 -7.32
CA GLN A 221 -5.82 11.60 -8.63
C GLN A 221 -4.92 10.37 -8.59
N LEU A 222 -4.07 10.18 -7.57
CA LEU A 222 -3.16 9.02 -7.45
C LEU A 222 -3.88 7.68 -7.36
N TYR A 223 -5.09 7.65 -6.78
CA TYR A 223 -5.82 6.40 -6.56
C TYR A 223 -6.98 6.20 -7.53
N HIS A 224 -7.52 7.21 -8.22
CA HIS A 224 -8.57 7.03 -9.25
C HIS A 224 -8.04 6.89 -10.68
N VAL A 225 -6.76 6.57 -10.76
CA VAL A 225 -6.05 6.21 -11.97
C VAL A 225 -6.57 4.87 -12.51
N ASN A 226 -7.15 4.87 -13.72
CA ASN A 226 -7.59 3.66 -14.45
C ASN A 226 -6.44 3.02 -15.22
#